data_AF-A0A522LR10-F1
#
_entry.id   AF-A0A522LR10-F1
#
_cell.length_a   1.000
_cell.length_b   1.000
_cell.length_c   1.000
_cell.angle_alpha   90.00
_cell.angle_beta   90.00
_cell.angle_gamma   90.00
#
_symmetry.space_group_name_H-M   'P 1'
#
loop_
_entity.id
_entity.type
_entity.pdbx_description
1 polymer ?
#
loop_
_entity_poly.entity_id
_entity_poly.type
_entity_poly.pdbx_seq_one_letter_code
_entity_poly.pdbx_strand_id
1 'polypeptide(L)'
;MGSVFLLAYLFKRSPDIYNSLSCAALFILLINPRQLFDIGFQLSFASVTAIVYLYPKLRAISRIGDRGSRMLRFICDGLLVSFSAWLGTMGIIAYNFRIISPVTVLANLLIAPLAGLITLCGFTLVLCGSFFPFLAGPVSTTCAMLVTLLLNINAAAIKLPFAYFYL
;
A
#
# COMPACT_ATOMS: atom_id res chain seq x y z
N MET A 1 5.42 -2.06 -10.90
CA MET A 1 6.05 -2.86 -9.82
C MET A 1 5.92 -4.36 -10.07
N GLY A 2 4.70 -4.92 -10.22
CA GLY A 2 4.51 -6.37 -10.45
C GLY A 2 5.18 -6.95 -11.71
N SER A 3 5.19 -6.20 -12.82
CA SER A 3 5.85 -6.61 -14.07
C SER A 3 7.38 -6.71 -13.94
N VAL A 4 8.01 -5.77 -13.22
CA VAL A 4 9.45 -5.79 -12.93
C VAL A 4 9.80 -6.95 -11.99
N PHE A 5 8.93 -7.26 -11.04
CA PHE A 5 9.11 -8.38 -10.11
C PHE A 5 9.02 -9.75 -10.82
N LEU A 6 8.10 -9.89 -11.78
CA LEU A 6 7.97 -11.09 -12.62
C LEU A 6 9.17 -11.26 -13.58
N LEU A 7 9.69 -10.16 -14.13
CA LEU A 7 10.93 -10.15 -14.92
C LEU A 7 12.16 -10.49 -14.08
N ALA A 8 12.24 -10.02 -12.83
CA ALA A 8 13.33 -10.35 -11.92
C ALA A 8 13.33 -11.83 -11.50
N TYR A 9 12.16 -12.46 -11.37
CA TYR A 9 12.04 -13.89 -11.08
C TYR A 9 12.58 -14.76 -12.23
N LEU A 10 12.51 -14.26 -13.47
CA LEU A 10 13.08 -14.92 -14.65
C LEU A 10 14.62 -14.92 -14.65
N PHE A 11 15.26 -13.94 -13.97
CA PHE A 11 16.71 -13.75 -13.96
C PHE A 11 17.46 -14.40 -12.78
N LYS A 12 16.77 -15.17 -11.92
CA LYS A 12 17.39 -16.11 -10.97
C LYS A 12 18.49 -15.49 -10.07
N ARG A 13 18.35 -14.21 -9.69
CA ARG A 13 19.25 -13.53 -8.74
C ARG A 13 18.43 -12.87 -7.63
N SER A 14 18.85 -13.04 -6.38
CA SER A 14 18.20 -12.50 -5.18
C SER A 14 17.87 -11.01 -5.39
N PRO A 15 16.59 -10.65 -5.56
CA PRO A 15 16.24 -9.28 -5.89
C PRO A 15 16.45 -8.41 -4.64
N ASP A 16 17.52 -7.63 -4.64
CA ASP A 16 17.65 -6.53 -3.69
C ASP A 16 16.53 -5.54 -3.97
N ILE A 17 15.65 -5.36 -2.98
CA ILE A 17 14.46 -4.51 -3.11
C ILE A 17 14.87 -3.08 -3.48
N TYR A 18 16.00 -2.58 -2.95
CA TYR A 18 16.56 -1.27 -3.29
C TYR A 18 16.98 -1.15 -4.76
N ASN A 19 17.58 -2.21 -5.33
CA ASN A 19 17.99 -2.21 -6.73
C ASN A 19 16.76 -2.27 -7.66
N SER A 20 15.78 -3.09 -7.32
CA SER A 20 14.49 -3.15 -8.03
C SER A 20 13.76 -1.80 -8.00
N LEU A 21 13.76 -1.13 -6.84
CA LEU A 21 13.14 0.19 -6.66
C LEU A 21 13.87 1.25 -7.50
N SER A 22 15.20 1.27 -7.46
CA SER A 22 16.02 2.22 -8.23
C SER A 22 15.85 2.00 -9.73
N CYS A 23 15.83 0.75 -10.17
CA CYS A 23 15.57 0.38 -11.55
C CYS A 23 14.19 0.84 -12.01
N ALA A 24 13.15 0.62 -11.19
CA ALA A 24 11.80 1.11 -11.47
C ALA A 24 11.75 2.65 -11.56
N ALA A 25 12.42 3.37 -10.65
CA ALA A 25 12.51 4.83 -10.70
C ALA A 25 13.18 5.29 -12.01
N LEU A 26 14.31 4.67 -12.40
CA LEU A 26 15.02 5.01 -13.63
C LEU A 26 14.15 4.81 -14.87
N PHE A 27 13.46 3.67 -14.99
CA PHE A 27 12.56 3.43 -16.12
C PHE A 27 11.42 4.44 -16.21
N ILE A 28 10.80 4.77 -15.07
CA ILE A 28 9.72 5.75 -15.01
C ILE A 28 10.24 7.14 -15.42
N LEU A 29 11.40 7.55 -14.89
CA LEU A 29 12.00 8.86 -15.19
C LEU A 29 12.53 8.96 -16.63
N LEU A 30 12.96 7.85 -17.24
CA LEU A 30 13.35 7.81 -18.65
C LEU A 30 12.16 8.07 -19.58
N ILE A 31 10.96 7.59 -19.22
CA ILE A 31 9.74 7.83 -19.99
C ILE A 31 9.23 9.24 -19.75
N ASN A 32 9.19 9.68 -18.48
CA ASN A 32 8.73 11.02 -18.14
C ASN A 32 9.45 11.58 -16.90
N PRO A 33 10.46 12.46 -17.09
CA PRO A 33 11.25 12.99 -15.98
C PRO A 33 10.43 13.91 -15.07
N ARG A 34 9.28 14.44 -15.53
CA ARG A 34 8.40 15.27 -14.71
C ARG A 34 7.73 14.47 -13.58
N GLN A 35 7.68 13.14 -13.68
CA GLN A 35 7.10 12.28 -12.64
C GLN A 35 7.85 12.35 -11.30
N LEU A 36 9.09 12.84 -11.28
CA LEU A 36 9.81 13.08 -10.02
C LEU A 36 9.10 14.11 -9.11
N PHE A 37 8.37 15.05 -9.71
CA PHE A 37 7.62 16.08 -9.01
C PHE A 37 6.16 15.70 -8.78
N ASP A 38 5.75 14.52 -9.25
CA ASP A 38 4.40 14.03 -9.02
C ASP A 38 4.29 13.52 -7.57
N ILE A 39 3.30 14.04 -6.86
CA ILE A 39 3.01 13.70 -5.47
C ILE A 39 2.73 12.20 -5.34
N GLY A 40 2.08 11.58 -6.32
CA GLY A 40 1.80 10.14 -6.31
C GLY A 40 3.07 9.29 -6.38
N PHE A 41 4.02 9.70 -7.22
CA PHE A 41 5.34 9.05 -7.30
C PHE A 41 6.09 9.20 -5.98
N GLN A 42 6.17 10.43 -5.45
CA GLN A 42 6.85 10.70 -4.19
C GLN A 42 6.28 9.89 -3.02
N LEU A 43 4.95 9.86 -2.88
CA LEU A 43 4.29 9.11 -1.81
C LEU A 43 4.55 7.60 -1.93
N SER A 44 4.45 7.04 -3.13
CA SER A 44 4.66 5.60 -3.34
C SER A 44 6.11 5.20 -3.07
N PHE A 45 7.09 5.92 -3.63
CA PHE A 45 8.50 5.62 -3.43
C PHE A 45 8.95 5.86 -1.99
N ALA A 46 8.49 6.94 -1.35
CA ALA A 46 8.77 7.21 0.06
C ALA A 46 8.16 6.13 0.96
N SER A 47 6.92 5.69 0.70
CA SER A 47 6.28 4.60 1.44
C SER A 47 7.10 3.31 1.36
N VAL A 48 7.46 2.88 0.14
CA VAL A 48 8.18 1.62 -0.05
C VAL A 48 9.57 1.68 0.56
N THR A 49 10.30 2.79 0.36
CA THR A 49 11.64 2.97 0.95
C THR A 49 11.58 2.96 2.47
N ALA A 50 10.59 3.65 3.05
CA ALA A 50 10.39 3.71 4.49
C ALA A 50 9.99 2.33 5.06
N ILE A 51 9.11 1.58 4.40
CA ILE A 51 8.77 0.20 4.80
C ILE A 51 10.04 -0.65 4.80
N VAL A 52 10.78 -0.70 3.69
CA VAL A 52 11.95 -1.59 3.55
C VAL A 52 13.06 -1.25 4.57
N TYR A 53 13.22 0.03 4.90
CA TYR A 53 14.25 0.48 5.84
C TYR A 53 13.82 0.44 7.32
N LEU A 54 12.61 0.92 7.65
CA LEU A 54 12.13 1.06 9.03
C LEU A 54 11.50 -0.23 9.57
N TYR A 55 10.76 -0.99 8.76
CA TYR A 55 10.10 -2.21 9.21
C TYR A 55 11.07 -3.21 9.89
N PRO A 56 12.21 -3.61 9.30
CA PRO A 56 13.10 -4.58 9.94
C PRO A 56 13.72 -4.03 11.23
N LYS A 57 14.01 -2.71 11.29
CA LYS A 57 14.54 -2.05 12.48
C LYS A 57 13.51 -2.02 13.61
N LEU A 58 12.29 -1.61 13.31
CA LEU A 58 11.20 -1.54 14.28
C LEU A 58 10.81 -2.94 14.79
N ARG A 59 10.82 -3.95 13.91
CA ARG A 59 10.57 -5.34 14.28
C ARG A 59 11.66 -5.90 15.20
N ALA A 60 12.92 -5.58 14.93
CA ALA A 60 14.05 -5.99 15.78
C ALA A 60 14.01 -5.33 17.17
N ILE A 61 13.57 -4.06 17.25
CA ILE A 61 13.43 -3.32 18.52
C ILE A 61 12.23 -3.83 19.31
N SER A 62 11.08 -4.05 18.64
CA SER A 62 9.84 -4.31 19.34
C SER A 62 9.93 -5.60 20.14
N ARG A 63 10.56 -6.69 19.65
CA ARG A 63 10.64 -8.03 20.30
C ARG A 63 9.31 -8.60 20.84
N ILE A 64 8.21 -7.85 20.70
CA ILE A 64 6.88 -8.08 21.29
C ILE A 64 6.16 -9.22 20.55
N GLY A 65 6.59 -9.53 19.32
CA GLY A 65 6.01 -10.59 18.49
C GLY A 65 6.54 -12.01 18.72
N ASP A 66 7.70 -12.20 19.35
CA ASP A 66 8.35 -13.52 19.37
C ASP A 66 7.68 -14.52 20.33
N ARG A 67 6.97 -14.04 21.36
CA ARG A 67 6.27 -14.87 22.36
C ARG A 67 4.74 -14.92 22.21
N GLY A 68 4.19 -14.24 21.20
CA GLY A 68 2.74 -14.14 20.98
C GLY A 68 2.13 -15.26 20.12
N SER A 69 0.79 -15.37 20.13
CA SER A 69 0.03 -16.23 19.21
C SER A 69 0.24 -15.81 17.75
N ARG A 70 0.01 -16.74 16.79
CA ARG A 70 0.19 -16.47 15.35
C ARG A 70 -0.62 -15.25 14.86
N MET A 71 -1.79 -15.01 15.47
CA MET A 71 -2.66 -13.86 15.16
C MET A 71 -2.08 -12.54 15.65
N LEU A 72 -1.50 -12.52 16.86
CA LEU A 72 -0.87 -11.33 17.43
C LEU A 72 0.33 -10.86 16.59
N ARG A 73 1.14 -11.81 16.09
CA ARG A 73 2.24 -11.51 15.16
C ARG A 73 1.75 -10.84 13.88
N PHE A 74 0.68 -11.35 13.27
CA PHE A 74 0.14 -10.80 12.03
C PHE A 74 -0.36 -9.35 12.22
N ILE A 75 -1.06 -9.08 13.33
CA ILE A 75 -1.53 -7.73 13.65
C ILE A 75 -0.34 -6.79 13.93
N CYS A 76 0.63 -7.23 14.74
CA CYS A 76 1.82 -6.42 15.04
C CYS A 76 2.64 -6.13 13.78
N ASP A 77 2.92 -7.12 12.93
CA ASP A 77 3.66 -6.93 11.68
C ASP A 77 2.89 -5.96 10.76
N GLY A 78 1.57 -6.09 10.63
CA GLY A 78 0.72 -5.17 9.83
C GLY A 78 0.72 -3.73 10.36
N LEU A 79 0.70 -3.55 11.69
CA LEU A 79 0.82 -2.24 12.33
C LEU A 79 2.21 -1.63 12.12
N LEU A 80 3.27 -2.42 12.25
CA LEU A 80 4.65 -1.97 12.03
C LEU A 80 4.89 -1.54 10.58
N VAL A 81 4.34 -2.28 9.61
CA VAL A 81 4.39 -1.91 8.19
C VAL A 81 3.63 -0.60 7.95
N SER A 82 2.40 -0.50 8.47
CA SER A 82 1.56 0.70 8.33
C SER A 82 2.20 1.92 8.98
N PHE A 83 2.83 1.75 10.15
CA PHE A 83 3.55 2.80 10.86
C PHE A 83 4.81 3.24 10.09
N SER A 84 5.57 2.29 9.55
CA SER A 84 6.74 2.58 8.71
C SER A 84 6.36 3.39 7.47
N ALA A 85 5.27 3.00 6.79
CA ALA A 85 4.75 3.71 5.63
C ALA A 85 4.28 5.13 5.98
N TRP A 86 3.58 5.27 7.11
CA TRP A 86 3.11 6.55 7.62
C TRP A 86 4.26 7.49 7.97
N LEU A 87 5.30 7.02 8.67
CA LEU A 87 6.50 7.82 8.94
C LEU A 87 7.21 8.29 7.67
N GLY A 88 7.26 7.43 6.64
CA GLY A 88 7.86 7.79 5.35
C GLY A 88 7.08 8.85 4.57
N THR A 89 5.76 8.84 4.69
CA THR A 89 4.87 9.70 3.90
C THR A 89 4.37 10.93 4.63
N MET A 90 4.36 10.92 5.97
CA MET A 90 3.78 12.00 6.77
C MET A 90 4.39 13.37 6.45
N GLY A 91 5.69 13.45 6.17
CA GLY A 91 6.34 14.72 5.82
C GLY A 91 5.85 15.29 4.49
N ILE A 92 5.69 14.42 3.49
CA ILE A 92 5.18 14.81 2.16
C ILE A 92 3.70 15.19 2.26
N ILE A 93 2.92 14.42 3.03
CA ILE A 93 1.50 14.70 3.24
C ILE A 93 1.30 16.01 4.02
N ALA A 94 2.07 16.24 5.09
CA ALA A 94 2.00 17.47 5.87
C ALA A 94 2.39 18.71 5.05
N TYR A 95 3.40 18.59 4.18
CA TYR A 95 3.81 19.70 3.32
C TYR A 95 2.76 20.04 2.25
N ASN A 96 2.24 19.04 1.54
CA ASN A 96 1.33 19.24 0.41
C ASN A 96 -0.13 19.45 0.82
N PHE A 97 -0.60 18.69 1.81
CA PHE A 97 -2.01 18.64 2.20
C PHE A 97 -2.28 19.31 3.55
N ARG A 98 -1.25 19.71 4.31
CA ARG A 98 -1.39 20.35 5.64
C ARG A 98 -2.23 19.52 6.61
N ILE A 99 -2.17 18.19 6.48
CA ILE A 99 -2.93 17.25 7.31
C ILE A 99 -1.97 16.20 7.86
N ILE A 100 -2.13 15.87 9.14
CA ILE A 100 -1.55 14.67 9.75
C ILE A 100 -2.68 13.81 10.29
N SER A 101 -2.79 12.59 9.77
CA SER A 101 -3.78 11.61 10.22
C SER A 101 -3.06 10.40 10.82
N PRO A 102 -2.93 10.30 12.16
CA PRO A 102 -2.34 9.12 12.80
C PRO A 102 -3.24 7.88 12.64
N VAL A 103 -4.55 8.10 12.48
CA VAL A 103 -5.55 7.04 12.30
C VAL A 103 -5.28 6.20 11.06
N THR A 104 -4.55 6.73 10.06
CA THR A 104 -4.15 5.94 8.88
C THR A 104 -3.35 4.68 9.24
N VAL A 105 -2.59 4.68 10.33
CA VAL A 105 -1.81 3.51 10.75
C VAL A 105 -2.73 2.34 11.11
N LEU A 106 -3.81 2.61 11.85
CA LEU A 106 -4.80 1.61 12.23
C LEU A 106 -5.72 1.27 11.05
N ALA A 107 -6.15 2.28 10.29
CA ALA A 107 -7.05 2.09 9.15
C ALA A 107 -6.40 1.23 8.05
N ASN A 108 -5.09 1.43 7.80
CA ASN A 108 -4.35 0.67 6.78
C ASN A 108 -4.24 -0.83 7.09
N LEU A 109 -4.42 -1.25 8.35
CA LEU A 109 -4.46 -2.69 8.69
C LEU A 109 -5.59 -3.41 7.95
N LEU A 110 -6.73 -2.75 7.75
CA LEU A 110 -7.89 -3.28 7.02
C LEU A 110 -7.94 -2.78 5.58
N ILE A 111 -7.63 -1.50 5.35
CA ILE A 111 -7.73 -0.88 4.02
C ILE A 111 -6.68 -1.47 3.06
N ALA A 112 -5.45 -1.71 3.49
CA ALA A 112 -4.40 -2.23 2.61
C ALA A 112 -4.70 -3.63 2.03
N PRO A 113 -5.07 -4.66 2.82
CA PRO A 113 -5.43 -5.96 2.26
C PRO A 113 -6.70 -5.89 1.39
N LEU A 114 -7.66 -5.06 1.78
CA LEU A 114 -8.90 -4.88 1.03
C LEU A 114 -8.65 -4.20 -0.32
N ALA A 115 -7.78 -3.19 -0.37
CA ALA A 115 -7.33 -2.56 -1.61
C ALA A 115 -6.65 -3.59 -2.53
N GLY A 116 -5.84 -4.50 -1.97
CA GLY A 116 -5.27 -5.62 -2.72
C GLY A 116 -6.35 -6.50 -3.37
N LEU A 117 -7.37 -6.89 -2.61
CA LEU A 117 -8.50 -7.67 -3.12
C LEU A 117 -9.30 -6.90 -4.20
N ILE A 118 -9.54 -5.61 -4.01
CA ILE A 118 -10.22 -4.75 -5.00
C ILE A 118 -9.39 -4.68 -6.28
N THR A 119 -8.08 -4.50 -6.21
CA THR A 119 -7.23 -4.46 -7.41
C THR A 119 -7.26 -5.78 -8.17
N LEU A 120 -7.16 -6.93 -7.46
CA LEU A 120 -7.30 -8.25 -8.07
C LEU A 120 -8.68 -8.41 -8.73
N CYS A 121 -9.75 -8.04 -8.05
CA CYS A 121 -11.12 -8.10 -8.57
C CYS A 121 -11.29 -7.19 -9.81
N GLY A 122 -10.73 -5.99 -9.78
CA GLY A 122 -10.72 -5.06 -10.92
C GLY A 122 -9.97 -5.63 -12.13
N PHE A 123 -8.80 -6.24 -11.94
CA PHE A 123 -8.10 -6.92 -13.02
C PHE A 123 -8.91 -8.09 -13.59
N THR A 124 -9.53 -8.91 -12.73
CA THR A 124 -10.42 -9.99 -13.20
C THR A 124 -11.63 -9.46 -13.96
N LEU A 125 -12.19 -8.31 -13.56
CA LEU A 125 -13.29 -7.67 -14.26
C LEU A 125 -12.89 -7.24 -15.67
N VAL A 126 -11.73 -6.61 -15.84
CA VAL A 126 -11.24 -6.19 -17.17
C VAL A 126 -11.01 -7.39 -18.08
N LEU A 127 -10.42 -8.47 -17.55
CA LEU A 127 -10.18 -9.70 -18.31
C LEU A 127 -11.51 -10.40 -18.67
N CYS A 128 -12.39 -10.65 -17.71
CA CYS A 128 -13.67 -11.30 -17.95
C CYS A 128 -14.59 -10.45 -18.83
N GLY A 129 -14.60 -9.13 -18.66
CA GLY A 129 -15.39 -8.22 -19.48
C GLY A 129 -15.00 -8.23 -20.95
N SER A 130 -13.73 -8.48 -21.26
CA SER A 130 -13.25 -8.54 -22.65
C SER A 130 -13.56 -9.87 -23.35
N PHE A 131 -13.64 -10.99 -22.63
CA PHE A 131 -13.82 -12.33 -23.24
C PHE A 131 -15.23 -12.93 -23.00
N PHE A 132 -15.85 -12.65 -21.87
CA PHE A 132 -17.13 -13.23 -21.44
C PHE A 132 -18.02 -12.17 -20.78
N PRO A 133 -18.77 -11.37 -21.56
CA PRO A 133 -19.59 -10.29 -21.02
C PRO A 133 -20.67 -10.76 -20.02
N PHE A 134 -21.07 -12.03 -20.06
CA PHE A 134 -22.01 -12.61 -19.10
C PHE A 134 -21.44 -12.72 -17.66
N LEU A 135 -20.13 -12.98 -17.51
CA LEU A 135 -19.48 -13.02 -16.18
C LEU A 135 -19.16 -11.62 -15.64
N ALA A 136 -19.21 -10.58 -16.48
CA ALA A 136 -18.89 -9.21 -16.06
C ALA A 136 -19.88 -8.69 -15.00
N GLY A 137 -21.16 -9.06 -15.09
CA GLY A 137 -22.19 -8.65 -14.13
C GLY A 137 -21.86 -9.05 -12.68
N PRO A 138 -21.73 -10.36 -12.38
CA PRO A 138 -21.41 -10.84 -11.03
C PRO A 138 -20.04 -10.35 -10.49
N VAL A 139 -19.04 -10.23 -11.37
CA VAL A 139 -17.71 -9.74 -10.96
C VAL A 139 -17.77 -8.25 -10.63
N SER A 140 -18.54 -7.47 -11.40
CA SER A 140 -18.73 -6.04 -11.15
C SER A 140 -19.46 -5.78 -9.83
N THR A 141 -20.51 -6.54 -9.52
CA THR A 141 -21.23 -6.40 -8.24
C THR A 141 -20.35 -6.77 -7.05
N THR A 142 -19.52 -7.81 -7.17
CA THR A 142 -18.55 -8.20 -6.15
C THR A 142 -17.51 -7.09 -5.94
N CYS A 143 -17.00 -6.50 -7.02
CA CYS A 143 -16.06 -5.38 -6.94
C CYS A 143 -16.70 -4.16 -6.27
N ALA A 144 -17.94 -3.82 -6.65
CA ALA A 144 -18.71 -2.72 -6.05
C ALA A 144 -18.96 -2.95 -4.55
N MET A 145 -19.27 -4.19 -4.14
CA MET A 145 -19.40 -4.55 -2.72
C MET A 145 -18.09 -4.35 -1.95
N LEU A 146 -16.95 -4.76 -2.50
CA LEU A 146 -15.65 -4.54 -1.85
C LEU A 146 -15.29 -3.06 -1.74
N VAL A 147 -15.56 -2.27 -2.79
CA VAL A 147 -15.31 -0.83 -2.79
C VAL A 147 -16.22 -0.13 -1.78
N THR A 148 -17.51 -0.45 -1.74
CA THR A 148 -18.43 0.15 -0.75
C THR A 148 -18.05 -0.22 0.68
N LEU A 149 -17.60 -1.45 0.93
CA LEU A 149 -17.08 -1.86 2.22
C LEU A 149 -15.82 -1.07 2.60
N LEU A 150 -14.89 -0.85 1.66
CA LEU A 150 -13.71 -0.01 1.89
C LEU A 150 -14.12 1.43 2.24
N LEU A 151 -15.05 2.01 1.50
CA LEU A 151 -15.55 3.37 1.73
C LEU A 151 -16.23 3.50 3.11
N ASN A 152 -17.00 2.50 3.53
CA ASN A 152 -17.64 2.47 4.84
C ASN A 152 -16.61 2.38 5.98
N ILE A 153 -15.58 1.55 5.82
CA ILE A 153 -14.48 1.47 6.80
C ILE A 153 -13.75 2.81 6.88
N ASN A 154 -13.45 3.43 5.73
CA ASN A 154 -12.80 4.73 5.70
C ASN A 154 -13.67 5.82 6.36
N ALA A 155 -14.97 5.85 6.07
CA ALA A 155 -15.91 6.78 6.68
C ALA A 155 -16.02 6.58 8.21
N ALA A 156 -15.97 5.33 8.68
CA ALA A 156 -15.90 5.03 10.12
C ALA A 156 -14.59 5.50 10.74
N ALA A 157 -13.47 5.32 10.05
CA ALA A 157 -12.15 5.77 10.51
C ALA A 157 -12.06 7.30 10.64
N ILE A 158 -12.69 8.04 9.73
CA ILE A 158 -12.75 9.51 9.77
C ILE A 158 -13.55 10.04 10.97
N LYS A 159 -14.51 9.27 11.49
CA LYS A 159 -15.34 9.66 12.64
C LYS A 159 -14.66 9.46 14.00
N LEU A 160 -13.50 8.82 14.04
CA LEU A 160 -12.76 8.61 15.29
C LEU A 160 -12.21 9.95 15.81
N PRO A 161 -12.26 10.20 17.14
CA PRO A 161 -11.58 11.36 17.72
C PRO A 161 -10.07 11.24 17.42
N PHE A 162 -9.46 12.31 16.91
CA PHE A 162 -8.09 12.37 16.36
C PHE A 162 -7.88 11.84 14.93
N ALA A 163 -8.94 11.69 14.13
CA ALA A 163 -8.83 11.25 12.74
C ALA A 163 -7.89 12.11 11.88
N TYR A 164 -7.88 13.42 12.05
CA TYR A 164 -6.97 14.31 11.33
C TYR A 164 -6.69 15.56 12.15
N PHE A 165 -5.44 16.00 12.12
CA PHE A 165 -5.00 17.29 12.59
C PHE A 165 -4.68 18.16 11.38
N TYR A 166 -5.32 19.33 11.29
CA TYR A 166 -4.93 20.36 10.34
C TYR A 166 -3.72 21.12 10.90
N LEU A 167 -2.74 21.38 10.03
CA LEU A 167 -1.53 22.16 10.29
C LEU A 167 -1.61 23.56 9.69
#